data_AF-A0A387G3D2-F1
#
_entry.id   AF-A0A387G3D2-F1
#
_cell.length_a   1.000
_cell.length_b   1.000
_cell.length_c   1.000
_cell.angle_alpha   90.00
_cell.angle_beta   90.00
_cell.angle_gamma   90.00
#
_symmetry.space_group_name_H-M   'P 1'
#
loop_
_entity.id
_entity.type
_entity.pdbx_description
1 polymer ?
#
loop_
_entity_poly.entity_id
_entity_poly.type
_entity_poly.pdbx_seq_one_letter_code
_entity_poly.pdbx_strand_id
1 'polypeptide(L)'
;MLITDRECQRGGERFAMPTLGEIEGKLIVSEVVAASCLRQLLVGAEAEPLASIRRRIKQALQNRCRKAKLCGEDTEAAVEYAFQLLDAAVEAVGNEPEPNSTGCDTVHRLRNAGISPR
;
A
#
# COMPACT_ATOMS: atom_id res chain seq x y z
N MET A 1 -6.91 -3.58 34.76
CA MET A 1 -7.15 -3.11 33.39
C MET A 1 -8.25 -2.06 33.47
N LEU A 2 -7.96 -0.80 33.12
CA LEU A 2 -8.92 0.31 33.24
C LEU A 2 -9.72 0.39 31.95
N ILE A 3 -10.91 -0.21 31.96
CA ILE A 3 -11.91 0.01 30.91
C ILE A 3 -12.47 1.41 31.15
N THR A 4 -12.18 2.35 30.26
CA THR A 4 -12.76 3.70 30.33
C THR A 4 -14.06 3.75 29.53
N ASP A 5 -15.03 4.52 30.03
CA ASP A 5 -16.41 4.70 29.54
C ASP A 5 -16.53 5.01 28.02
N ARG A 6 -15.43 5.45 27.40
CA ARG A 6 -15.34 5.73 25.95
C ARG A 6 -15.45 4.47 25.08
N GLU A 7 -15.15 3.28 25.60
CA GLU A 7 -15.25 2.02 24.83
C GLU A 7 -16.69 1.49 24.72
N CYS A 8 -17.64 2.00 25.52
CA CYS A 8 -19.02 1.51 25.55
C CYS A 8 -20.03 2.40 24.81
N GLN A 9 -19.66 3.58 24.32
CA GLN A 9 -20.62 4.47 23.66
C GLN A 9 -20.76 4.13 22.17
N ARG A 10 -21.89 3.48 21.85
CA ARG A 10 -22.43 3.17 20.52
C ARG A 10 -22.71 4.39 19.61
N GLY A 11 -22.15 5.57 19.90
CA GLY A 11 -22.37 6.84 19.21
C GLY A 11 -21.14 7.44 18.51
N GLY A 12 -20.07 6.67 18.29
CA GLY A 12 -18.80 7.11 17.71
C GLY A 12 -18.63 6.86 16.21
N GLU A 13 -19.69 6.91 15.39
CA GLU A 13 -19.73 6.47 13.98
C GLU A 13 -18.72 7.16 13.03
N ARG A 14 -17.95 8.18 13.46
CA ARG A 14 -16.94 8.83 12.61
C ARG A 14 -15.51 8.87 13.18
N PHE A 15 -15.31 8.56 14.46
CA PHE A 15 -14.01 8.69 15.14
C PHE A 15 -13.84 7.73 16.32
N ALA A 16 -14.27 6.48 16.18
CA ALA A 16 -13.74 5.43 17.05
C ALA A 16 -12.22 5.35 16.80
N MET A 17 -11.41 5.56 17.85
CA MET A 17 -9.99 5.26 17.75
C MET A 17 -9.87 3.79 17.38
N PRO A 18 -9.17 3.45 16.28
CA PRO A 18 -9.03 2.06 15.89
C PRO A 18 -8.33 1.31 17.03
N THR A 19 -8.83 0.12 17.33
CA THR A 19 -8.18 -0.79 18.24
C THR A 19 -6.78 -1.14 17.73
N LEU A 20 -5.89 -1.54 18.64
CA LEU A 20 -4.55 -1.98 18.25
C LEU A 20 -4.61 -3.14 17.24
N GLY A 21 -5.55 -4.07 17.43
CA GLY A 21 -5.76 -5.19 16.50
C GLY A 21 -6.20 -4.76 15.10
N GLU A 22 -7.05 -3.73 14.98
CA GLU A 22 -7.42 -3.18 13.66
C GLU A 22 -6.24 -2.52 12.96
N ILE A 23 -5.39 -1.80 13.71
CA ILE A 23 -4.17 -1.19 13.18
C ILE A 23 -3.22 -2.28 12.70
N GLU A 24 -2.94 -3.29 13.52
CA GLU A 24 -2.07 -4.42 13.19
C GLU A 24 -2.59 -5.19 11.98
N GLY A 25 -3.90 -5.44 11.90
CA GLY A 25 -4.54 -6.09 10.76
C GLY A 25 -4.32 -5.33 9.45
N LYS A 26 -4.52 -4.01 9.45
CA LYS A 26 -4.29 -3.16 8.28
C LYS A 26 -2.81 -3.09 7.88
N LEU A 27 -1.90 -3.07 8.85
CA LEU A 27 -0.45 -3.11 8.59
C LEU A 27 -0.05 -4.43 7.93
N ILE A 28 -0.56 -5.57 8.41
CA ILE A 28 -0.31 -6.88 7.81
C ILE A 28 -0.80 -6.92 6.36
N VAL A 29 -2.00 -6.40 6.08
CA VAL A 29 -2.52 -6.34 4.71
C VAL A 29 -1.62 -5.48 3.82
N SER A 30 -1.21 -4.31 4.32
CA SER A 30 -0.32 -3.39 3.59
C SER A 30 1.03 -4.04 3.26
N GLU A 31 1.63 -4.76 4.22
CA GLU A 31 2.86 -5.53 4.02
C GLU A 31 2.69 -6.57 2.91
N VAL A 32 1.58 -7.33 2.92
CA VAL A 32 1.31 -8.36 1.90
C VAL A 32 1.13 -7.75 0.51
N VAL A 33 0.42 -6.64 0.40
CA VAL A 33 0.26 -5.91 -0.87
C VAL A 33 1.62 -5.42 -1.37
N ALA A 34 2.36 -4.68 -0.54
CA ALA A 34 3.67 -4.14 -0.89
C ALA A 34 4.67 -5.23 -1.30
N ALA A 35 4.77 -6.32 -0.54
CA ALA A 35 5.65 -7.43 -0.86
C ALA A 35 5.25 -8.15 -2.15
N SER A 36 3.95 -8.22 -2.47
CA SER A 36 3.46 -8.82 -3.71
C SER A 36 3.80 -7.96 -4.92
N CYS A 37 3.64 -6.64 -4.82
CA CYS A 37 4.04 -5.68 -5.84
C CYS A 37 5.56 -5.65 -6.04
N LEU A 38 6.33 -5.60 -4.96
CA LEU A 38 7.80 -5.62 -5.04
C LEU A 38 8.32 -6.91 -5.67
N ARG A 39 7.75 -8.06 -5.29
CA ARG A 39 8.09 -9.33 -5.92
C ARG A 39 7.88 -9.27 -7.44
N GLN A 40 6.84 -8.58 -7.91
CA GLN A 40 6.63 -8.41 -9.33
C GLN A 40 7.75 -7.61 -9.99
N LEU A 41 8.13 -6.48 -9.40
CA LEU A 41 9.22 -5.64 -9.91
C LEU A 41 10.55 -6.40 -10.00
N LEU A 42 10.79 -7.32 -9.06
CA LEU A 42 12.04 -8.10 -9.00
C LEU A 42 12.10 -9.28 -9.99
N VAL A 43 10.96 -9.77 -10.50
CA VAL A 43 10.92 -10.93 -11.42
C VAL A 43 11.28 -10.56 -12.87
N GLY A 44 11.35 -9.27 -13.20
CA GLY A 44 11.79 -8.76 -14.50
C GLY A 44 10.69 -8.06 -15.29
N ALA A 45 11.07 -7.49 -16.44
CA ALA A 45 10.28 -6.52 -17.22
C ALA A 45 9.00 -7.05 -17.88
N GLU A 46 8.72 -8.36 -17.78
CA GLU A 46 7.42 -8.89 -18.18
C GLU A 46 6.39 -8.46 -17.13
N ALA A 47 5.60 -7.46 -17.49
CA ALA A 47 4.50 -6.98 -16.67
C ALA A 47 3.51 -8.13 -16.45
N GLU A 48 3.55 -8.77 -15.29
CA GLU A 48 2.50 -9.72 -14.94
C GLU A 48 1.18 -8.96 -14.85
N PRO A 49 0.09 -9.55 -15.39
CA PRO A 49 -1.23 -8.94 -15.28
C PRO A 49 -1.57 -8.64 -13.82
N LEU A 50 -2.23 -7.51 -13.56
CA LEU A 50 -2.73 -7.13 -12.22
C LEU A 50 -3.52 -8.26 -11.55
N ALA A 51 -4.20 -9.10 -12.34
CA ALA A 51 -4.88 -10.31 -11.89
C ALA A 51 -3.95 -11.33 -11.20
N SER A 52 -2.70 -11.47 -11.67
CA SER A 52 -1.67 -12.33 -11.06
C SER A 52 -1.25 -11.80 -9.69
N ILE A 53 -1.07 -10.49 -9.55
CA ILE A 53 -0.75 -9.83 -8.27
C ILE A 53 -1.92 -10.03 -7.29
N ARG A 54 -3.16 -9.77 -7.72
CA ARG A 54 -4.38 -10.00 -6.91
C ARG A 54 -4.49 -11.45 -6.43
N ARG A 55 -4.21 -12.42 -7.30
CA ARG A 55 -4.21 -13.86 -6.93
C ARG A 55 -3.19 -14.15 -5.83
N ARG A 56 -1.96 -13.63 -5.95
CA ARG A 56 -0.90 -13.83 -4.95
C ARG A 56 -1.27 -13.19 -3.61
N ILE A 57 -1.79 -11.97 -3.63
CA ILE A 57 -2.28 -11.27 -2.42
C ILE A 57 -3.36 -12.11 -1.72
N LYS A 58 -4.38 -12.54 -2.46
CA LYS A 58 -5.47 -13.38 -1.92
C LYS A 58 -4.93 -14.64 -1.27
N GLN A 59 -4.05 -15.37 -1.95
CA GLN A 59 -3.45 -16.60 -1.41
C GLN A 59 -2.59 -16.34 -0.17
N ALA A 60 -1.81 -15.26 -0.16
CA ALA A 60 -0.97 -14.88 0.98
C ALA A 60 -1.83 -14.52 2.21
N LEU A 61 -2.91 -13.75 2.01
CA LEU A 61 -3.83 -13.38 3.08
C LEU A 61 -4.62 -14.58 3.61
N GLN A 62 -5.15 -15.44 2.74
CA GLN A 62 -5.80 -16.69 3.15
C GLN A 62 -4.87 -17.56 4.01
N ASN A 63 -3.60 -17.66 3.61
CA ASN A 63 -2.61 -18.42 4.39
C ASN A 63 -2.28 -17.76 5.73
N ARG A 64 -2.13 -16.42 5.79
CA ARG A 64 -1.86 -15.70 7.05
C ARG A 64 -3.06 -15.75 7.99
N CYS A 65 -4.26 -15.48 7.50
CA CYS A 65 -5.51 -15.50 8.29
C CYS A 65 -5.79 -16.91 8.83
N ARG A 66 -5.60 -17.96 8.02
CA ARG A 66 -5.71 -19.35 8.49
C ARG A 66 -4.71 -19.67 9.61
N LYS A 67 -3.46 -19.21 9.50
CA LYS A 67 -2.44 -19.39 10.56
C LYS A 67 -2.82 -18.65 11.84
N ALA A 68 -3.43 -17.47 11.71
CA ALA A 68 -3.95 -16.68 12.82
C ALA A 68 -5.32 -17.16 13.35
N LYS A 69 -5.88 -18.24 12.77
CA LYS A 69 -7.21 -18.79 13.11
C LYS A 69 -8.35 -17.79 12.99
N LEU A 70 -8.24 -16.85 12.05
CA LEU A 70 -9.32 -15.92 11.72
C LEU A 70 -10.43 -16.66 10.97
N CYS A 71 -11.66 -16.18 11.10
CA CYS A 71 -12.81 -16.79 10.45
C CYS A 71 -12.84 -16.46 8.94
N GLY A 72 -13.79 -17.06 8.22
CA GLY A 72 -13.98 -16.82 6.80
C GLY A 72 -14.30 -15.36 6.48
N GLU A 73 -15.18 -14.75 7.28
CA GLU A 73 -15.63 -13.35 7.12
C GLU A 73 -14.47 -12.37 7.32
N ASP A 74 -13.67 -12.55 8.38
CA ASP A 74 -12.47 -11.74 8.63
C ASP A 74 -11.45 -11.87 7.49
N THR A 75 -11.29 -13.08 6.96
CA THR A 75 -10.39 -13.33 5.83
C THR A 75 -10.88 -12.64 4.56
N GLU A 76 -12.19 -12.66 4.31
CA GLU A 76 -12.81 -11.99 3.16
C GLU A 76 -12.68 -10.47 3.27
N ALA A 77 -12.98 -9.90 4.44
CA ALA A 77 -12.79 -8.48 4.72
C ALA A 77 -11.33 -8.03 4.53
N ALA A 78 -10.36 -8.83 4.97
CA ALA A 78 -8.94 -8.55 4.75
C ALA A 78 -8.55 -8.56 3.26
N VAL A 79 -9.11 -9.50 2.48
CA VAL A 79 -8.87 -9.59 1.03
C VAL A 79 -9.51 -8.41 0.29
N GLU A 80 -10.73 -8.03 0.65
CA GLU A 80 -11.42 -6.87 0.07
C GLU A 80 -10.63 -5.59 0.34
N TYR A 81 -10.23 -5.36 1.59
CA TYR A 81 -9.40 -4.21 1.96
C TYR A 81 -8.07 -4.19 1.18
N ALA A 82 -7.43 -5.34 0.98
CA ALA A 82 -6.20 -5.43 0.21
C ALA A 82 -6.38 -5.04 -1.27
N PHE A 83 -7.52 -5.40 -1.87
CA PHE A 83 -7.82 -5.03 -3.25
C PHE A 83 -8.16 -3.55 -3.38
N GLN A 84 -8.92 -2.98 -2.44
CA GLN A 84 -9.16 -1.54 -2.38
C GLN A 84 -7.84 -0.76 -2.26
N LEU A 85 -6.91 -1.23 -1.42
CA LEU A 85 -5.59 -0.62 -1.26
C LEU A 85 -4.76 -0.72 -2.54
N LEU A 86 -4.76 -1.87 -3.20
CA LEU A 86 -4.05 -2.07 -4.47
C LEU A 86 -4.61 -1.17 -5.57
N ASP A 87 -5.93 -1.07 -5.68
CA ASP A 87 -6.61 -0.26 -6.71
C ASP A 87 -6.32 1.23 -6.49
N ALA A 88 -6.41 1.70 -5.24
CA ALA A 88 -6.03 3.07 -4.90
C ALA A 88 -4.55 3.37 -5.20
N ALA A 89 -3.64 2.41 -4.98
CA ALA A 89 -2.23 2.57 -5.31
C ALA A 89 -2.00 2.63 -6.83
N VAL A 90 -2.71 1.79 -7.61
CA VAL A 90 -2.65 1.83 -9.09
C VAL A 90 -3.18 3.16 -9.63
N GLU A 91 -4.30 3.65 -9.09
CA GLU A 91 -4.86 4.95 -9.44
C GLU A 91 -3.91 6.09 -9.09
N ALA A 92 -3.29 6.06 -7.91
CA ALA A 92 -2.31 7.07 -7.51
C ALA A 92 -1.12 7.11 -8.47
N VAL A 93 -0.56 5.95 -8.83
CA VAL A 93 0.56 5.87 -9.78
C VAL A 93 0.16 6.34 -11.17
N GLY A 94 -1.07 6.05 -11.63
CA GLY A 94 -1.55 6.51 -12.93
C GLY A 94 -1.85 8.02 -13.00
N ASN A 95 -2.08 8.66 -11.85
CA ASN A 95 -2.39 10.10 -11.74
C ASN A 95 -1.17 10.96 -11.36
N GLU A 96 -0.05 10.36 -10.95
CA GLU A 96 1.19 11.09 -10.71
C GLU A 96 1.72 11.66 -12.04
N PRO A 97 2.01 12.97 -12.12
CA PRO A 97 2.71 13.51 -13.27
C PRO A 97 4.09 12.83 -13.34
N GLU A 98 4.41 12.26 -14.50
CA GLU A 98 5.76 11.73 -14.80
C GLU A 98 6.81 12.68 -14.22
N PRO A 99 7.82 12.18 -13.48
CA PRO A 99 8.84 13.03 -12.92
C PRO A 99 9.53 13.75 -14.07
N ASN A 100 9.20 15.02 -14.25
CA ASN A 100 9.82 15.89 -15.23
C ASN A 100 11.32 15.79 -15.00
N SER A 101 12.05 15.22 -15.97
CA SER A 101 13.51 15.06 -15.98
C SER A 101 14.27 16.40 -15.99
N THR A 102 13.60 17.52 -15.71
CA THR A 102 14.14 18.88 -15.69
C THR A 102 15.15 19.13 -14.55
N GLY A 103 15.47 18.12 -13.74
CA GLY A 103 16.55 18.17 -12.76
C GLY A 103 17.97 18.22 -13.36
N CYS A 104 18.14 17.98 -14.67
CA CYS A 104 19.45 18.01 -15.34
C CYS A 104 19.64 19.17 -16.34
N ASP A 105 18.71 20.12 -16.43
CA ASP A 105 18.84 21.22 -17.40
C ASP A 105 19.63 22.42 -16.88
N THR A 106 19.72 22.61 -15.55
CA THR A 106 20.47 23.72 -14.96
C THR A 106 21.98 23.58 -15.17
N VAL A 107 22.51 22.36 -15.11
CA VAL A 107 23.96 22.11 -15.28
C VAL A 107 24.38 22.31 -16.75
N HIS A 108 23.55 21.89 -17.70
CA HIS A 108 23.81 22.12 -19.13
C HIS A 108 23.70 23.60 -19.55
N ARG A 109 22.78 24.37 -18.95
CA ARG A 109 22.67 25.81 -19.22
C ARG A 109 23.86 26.60 -18.69
N LEU A 110 24.41 26.26 -17.53
CA LEU A 110 25.61 26.91 -17.00
C LEU A 110 26.85 26.63 -17.86
N ARG A 111 26.97 25.40 -18.39
CA ARG A 111 28.08 25.01 -19.27
C ARG A 111 28.02 25.70 -20.64
N ASN A 112 26.81 25.96 -21.16
CA ASN A 112 26.60 26.69 -22.41
C ASN A 112 26.63 28.23 -22.25
N ALA A 113 26.59 28.75 -21.03
CA ALA A 113 26.68 30.19 -20.74
C ALA A 113 28.12 30.73 -20.70
N GLY A 114 29.15 29.89 -20.89
CA GLY A 114 30.54 30.34 -21.02
C GLY A 114 31.12 31.03 -19.78
N ILE A 115 30.52 30.87 -18.60
CA ILE A 115 31.04 31.46 -17.36
C ILE A 115 32.13 30.53 -16.83
N SER A 116 33.38 30.83 -17.20
CA SER A 116 34.56 30.25 -16.58
C SER A 116 34.70 30.80 -15.16
N PRO A 117 34.75 29.94 -14.11
CA PRO A 117 35.09 30.41 -12.77
C PRO A 117 36.57 30.78 -12.76
N ARG A 118 36.85 32.07 -12.53
CA ARG A 118 38.16 32.55 -12.11
C ARG A 118 38.32 32.35 -10.61
#